data_AF-A0A436RSR7-F1
#
_entry.id   AF-A0A436RSR7-F1
#
_cell.length_a   1.000
_cell.length_b   1.000
_cell.length_c   1.000
_cell.angle_alpha   90.00
_cell.angle_beta   90.00
_cell.angle_gamma   90.00
#
_symmetry.space_group_name_H-M   'P 1'
#
loop_
_entity.id
_entity.type
_entity.pdbx_description
1 polymer ?
#
loop_
_entity_poly.entity_id
_entity_poly.type
_entity_poly.pdbx_seq_one_letter_code
_entity_poly.pdbx_strand_id
1 'polypeptide(L)'
;MTNFSRLASLFALILAVVVTFFAAMPAFAVEPIKIARDDKALDLSGAVQIYRNQGENFQVSTAPGPDGIVRRIEVEANDARSSGDWAVFALANTTDQQLDRLIVAPHFRLVNSGIFWPDLGSTRIAAITPSEGFALDRQTSPDADVFRVTLNPGTVVTFIAELASPKLPQVYLWEPDSYKDSVNSYTLFRGIVIGISGLLALFLTILFVVKGTSMFPATAALAWAVLAYICVDFGFLNKIIEISPGNEQIWRAGTEVALAGTFVVFLFAYLNLNRWHGHFSYGALVWILGLLLIAGVAIVDPAVAAGIARISFAATALTGIGLIIFLGIRGYD
;
A
#
# COMPACT_ATOMS: atom_id res chain seq x y z
N MET A 1 -65.72 -1.03 -29.10
CA MET A 1 -65.45 -0.44 -27.77
C MET A 1 -64.60 -1.33 -26.84
N THR A 2 -64.52 -2.66 -27.05
CA THR A 2 -63.80 -3.60 -26.17
C THR A 2 -62.26 -3.58 -26.30
N ASN A 3 -61.71 -3.22 -27.47
CA ASN A 3 -60.25 -3.20 -27.67
C ASN A 3 -59.53 -2.01 -27.00
N PHE A 4 -60.22 -0.87 -26.82
CA PHE A 4 -59.64 0.34 -26.23
C PHE A 4 -59.41 0.20 -24.71
N SER A 5 -60.33 -0.49 -24.02
CA SER A 5 -60.20 -0.80 -22.59
C SER A 5 -59.05 -1.77 -22.30
N ARG A 6 -58.80 -2.75 -23.17
CA ARG A 6 -57.68 -3.69 -23.04
C ARG A 6 -56.32 -3.02 -23.27
N LEU A 7 -56.23 -2.08 -24.21
CA LEU A 7 -55.01 -1.29 -24.42
C LEU A 7 -54.71 -0.39 -23.23
N ALA A 8 -55.73 0.26 -22.66
CA ALA A 8 -55.58 1.10 -21.48
C ALA A 8 -55.14 0.31 -20.24
N SER A 9 -55.68 -0.89 -20.02
CA SER A 9 -55.25 -1.74 -18.89
C SER A 9 -53.82 -2.26 -19.07
N LEU A 10 -53.41 -2.56 -20.31
CA LEU A 10 -52.05 -2.99 -20.61
C LEU A 10 -51.05 -1.84 -20.35
N PHE A 11 -51.42 -0.61 -20.75
CA PHE A 11 -50.60 0.57 -20.51
C PHE A 11 -50.48 0.90 -19.02
N ALA A 12 -51.58 0.78 -18.27
CA ALA A 12 -51.56 0.96 -16.81
C ALA A 12 -50.71 -0.10 -16.09
N LEU A 13 -50.74 -1.36 -16.56
CA LEU A 13 -49.88 -2.43 -16.02
C LEU A 13 -48.41 -2.14 -16.30
N ILE A 14 -48.06 -1.72 -17.52
CA ILE A 14 -46.68 -1.37 -17.90
C ILE A 14 -46.21 -0.18 -17.07
N LEU A 15 -47.04 0.85 -16.90
CA LEU A 15 -46.71 2.02 -16.09
C LEU A 15 -46.48 1.63 -14.62
N ALA A 16 -47.33 0.76 -14.06
CA ALA A 16 -47.18 0.25 -12.69
C ALA A 16 -45.88 -0.55 -12.53
N VAL A 17 -45.53 -1.41 -13.50
CA VAL A 17 -44.27 -2.16 -13.48
C VAL A 17 -43.07 -1.21 -13.54
N VAL A 18 -43.10 -0.20 -14.42
CA VAL A 18 -42.03 0.81 -14.54
C VAL A 18 -41.88 1.60 -13.23
N VAL A 19 -42.97 2.07 -12.63
CA VAL A 19 -42.94 2.81 -11.35
C VAL A 19 -42.40 1.93 -10.22
N THR A 20 -42.77 0.64 -10.18
CA THR A 20 -42.26 -0.29 -9.16
C THR A 20 -40.77 -0.59 -9.37
N PHE A 21 -40.32 -0.67 -10.62
CA PHE A 21 -38.91 -0.87 -10.97
C PHE A 21 -38.04 0.35 -10.64
N PHE A 22 -38.58 1.57 -10.81
CA PHE A 22 -37.89 2.81 -10.39
C PHE A 22 -37.97 3.04 -8.88
N ALA A 23 -39.03 2.60 -8.18
CA ALA A 23 -39.12 2.67 -6.73
C ALA A 23 -38.23 1.64 -6.01
N ALA A 24 -37.82 0.57 -6.71
CA ALA A 24 -36.87 -0.43 -6.24
C ALA A 24 -35.41 -0.04 -6.50
N MET A 25 -35.12 1.19 -6.91
CA MET A 25 -33.74 1.66 -6.92
C MET A 25 -33.19 1.65 -5.48
N PRO A 26 -32.06 0.97 -5.23
CA PRO A 26 -31.49 0.93 -3.89
C PRO A 26 -31.21 2.37 -3.45
N ALA A 27 -31.81 2.78 -2.35
CA ALA A 27 -31.39 3.98 -1.66
C ALA A 27 -29.92 3.74 -1.25
N PHE A 28 -29.01 4.56 -1.77
CA PHE A 28 -27.58 4.55 -1.41
C PHE A 28 -27.41 5.06 0.01
N ALA A 29 -27.85 4.27 0.99
CA ALA A 29 -27.50 4.46 2.39
C ALA A 29 -26.19 3.72 2.63
N VAL A 30 -25.26 4.37 3.31
CA VAL A 30 -24.05 3.72 3.81
C VAL A 30 -24.48 2.64 4.80
N GLU A 31 -24.19 1.38 4.48
CA GLU A 31 -24.58 0.26 5.34
C GLU A 31 -23.64 0.19 6.56
N PRO A 32 -24.18 0.23 7.78
CA PRO A 32 -23.35 0.26 8.97
C PRO A 32 -22.74 -1.11 9.27
N ILE A 33 -21.43 -1.10 9.48
CA ILE A 33 -20.65 -2.28 9.82
C ILE A 33 -20.80 -2.53 11.32
N LYS A 34 -21.36 -3.68 11.68
CA LYS A 34 -21.55 -4.07 13.08
C LYS A 34 -20.21 -4.49 13.68
N ILE A 35 -19.92 -3.97 14.85
CA ILE A 35 -18.70 -4.28 15.60
C ILE A 35 -19.08 -5.06 16.85
N ALA A 36 -18.45 -6.20 17.03
CA ALA A 36 -18.52 -7.00 18.25
C ALA A 36 -17.31 -6.72 19.15
N ARG A 37 -17.41 -7.18 20.40
CA ARG A 37 -16.35 -6.99 21.40
C ARG A 37 -15.12 -7.83 21.08
N ASP A 38 -15.30 -9.03 20.57
CA ASP A 38 -14.29 -10.03 20.23
C ASP A 38 -13.63 -9.83 18.86
N ASP A 39 -14.12 -8.86 18.08
CA ASP A 39 -13.52 -8.46 16.81
C ASP A 39 -12.16 -7.79 17.03
N LYS A 40 -11.09 -8.54 16.77
CA LYS A 40 -9.70 -8.06 16.89
C LYS A 40 -9.29 -7.12 15.76
N ALA A 41 -9.66 -7.48 14.53
CA ALA A 41 -9.34 -6.74 13.32
C ALA A 41 -10.44 -6.97 12.28
N LEU A 42 -11.04 -5.90 11.79
CA LEU A 42 -12.08 -5.92 10.78
C LEU A 42 -11.62 -5.16 9.54
N ASP A 43 -11.78 -5.76 8.37
CA ASP A 43 -11.48 -5.10 7.10
C ASP A 43 -12.67 -4.22 6.69
N LEU A 44 -12.46 -2.90 6.63
CA LEU A 44 -13.48 -1.94 6.22
C LEU A 44 -13.45 -1.68 4.71
N SER A 45 -12.43 -2.16 3.99
CA SER A 45 -12.14 -1.76 2.61
C SER A 45 -13.27 -2.06 1.62
N GLY A 46 -14.05 -3.12 1.86
CA GLY A 46 -15.20 -3.48 1.04
C GLY A 46 -16.46 -2.66 1.32
N ALA A 47 -16.52 -1.96 2.45
CA ALA A 47 -17.67 -1.19 2.89
C ALA A 47 -17.44 0.34 2.81
N VAL A 48 -16.24 0.77 2.44
CA VAL A 48 -15.91 2.17 2.20
C VAL A 48 -16.44 2.60 0.83
N GLN A 49 -17.24 3.67 0.81
CA GLN A 49 -17.68 4.33 -0.41
C GLN A 49 -16.76 5.50 -0.73
N ILE A 50 -16.14 5.49 -1.91
CA ILE A 50 -15.22 6.54 -2.34
C ILE A 50 -15.95 7.51 -3.27
N TYR A 51 -15.92 8.79 -2.91
CA TYR A 51 -16.45 9.91 -3.69
C TYR A 51 -15.27 10.74 -4.19
N ARG A 52 -15.12 10.85 -5.51
CA ARG A 52 -13.99 11.55 -6.12
C ARG A 52 -14.37 12.93 -6.62
N ASN A 53 -13.41 13.85 -6.61
CA ASN A 53 -13.55 15.20 -7.17
C ASN A 53 -14.80 15.96 -6.66
N GLN A 54 -15.13 15.85 -5.38
CA GLN A 54 -16.27 16.57 -4.79
C GLN A 54 -15.92 18.01 -4.38
N GLY A 55 -14.62 18.35 -4.37
CA GLY A 55 -14.12 19.64 -3.91
C GLY A 55 -13.94 19.68 -2.39
N GLU A 56 -13.80 20.90 -1.87
CA GLU A 56 -13.48 21.17 -0.45
C GLU A 56 -14.67 20.95 0.49
N ASN A 57 -15.90 21.13 0.01
CA ASN A 57 -17.11 20.92 0.78
C ASN A 57 -17.84 19.67 0.30
N PHE A 58 -18.02 18.71 1.18
CA PHE A 58 -18.66 17.44 0.87
C PHE A 58 -19.91 17.21 1.71
N GLN A 59 -21.02 16.92 1.03
CA GLN A 59 -22.30 16.63 1.68
C GLN A 59 -22.67 15.16 1.48
N VAL A 60 -22.97 14.48 2.58
CA VAL A 60 -23.38 13.07 2.54
C VAL A 60 -24.50 12.79 3.54
N SER A 61 -25.32 11.80 3.20
CA SER A 61 -26.34 11.26 4.09
C SER A 61 -25.71 10.21 5.01
N THR A 62 -25.90 10.36 6.33
CA THR A 62 -25.41 9.41 7.31
C THR A 62 -26.11 8.06 7.20
N ALA A 63 -25.48 7.00 7.71
CA ALA A 63 -26.20 5.76 7.99
C ALA A 63 -27.39 6.04 8.94
N PRO A 64 -28.49 5.29 8.82
CA PRO A 64 -29.61 5.39 9.75
C PRO A 64 -29.12 5.15 11.19
N GLY A 65 -29.42 6.09 12.08
CA GLY A 65 -29.14 5.92 13.49
C GLY A 65 -29.98 4.81 14.13
N PRO A 66 -29.84 4.59 15.45
CA PRO A 66 -30.71 3.68 16.21
C PRO A 66 -32.18 4.11 16.15
N ASP A 67 -32.43 5.40 15.92
CA ASP A 67 -33.73 6.04 15.70
C ASP A 67 -34.26 5.86 14.26
N GLY A 68 -33.48 5.26 13.35
CA GLY A 68 -33.80 5.12 11.94
C GLY A 68 -33.70 6.41 11.13
N ILE A 69 -33.21 7.50 11.75
CA ILE A 69 -33.16 8.82 11.10
C ILE A 69 -31.85 8.96 10.34
N VAL A 70 -31.96 9.32 9.06
CA VAL A 70 -30.84 9.71 8.20
C VAL A 70 -30.65 11.22 8.31
N ARG A 71 -29.43 11.65 8.63
CA ARG A 71 -29.06 13.07 8.72
C ARG A 71 -28.19 13.43 7.53
N ARG A 72 -28.28 14.67 7.06
CA ARG A 72 -27.31 15.21 6.09
C ARG A 72 -26.24 15.95 6.86
N ILE A 73 -25.00 15.61 6.58
CA ILE A 73 -23.82 16.24 7.16
C ILE A 73 -23.01 16.87 6.04
N GLU A 74 -22.42 18.01 6.37
CA GLU A 74 -21.48 18.72 5.51
C GLU A 74 -20.14 18.75 6.22
N VAL A 75 -19.09 18.36 5.51
CA VAL A 75 -17.72 18.34 6.02
C VAL A 75 -16.86 19.19 5.10
N GLU A 76 -16.03 20.02 5.70
CA GLU A 76 -15.05 20.87 5.02
C GLU A 76 -13.67 20.22 5.10
N ALA A 77 -12.91 20.31 4.02
CA ALA A 77 -11.53 19.82 3.95
C ALA A 77 -10.63 20.56 4.94
N ASN A 78 -9.75 19.82 5.59
CA ASN A 78 -8.86 20.40 6.61
C ASN A 78 -7.57 20.96 6.01
N ASP A 79 -7.22 20.58 4.77
CA ASP A 79 -6.03 21.05 4.04
C ASP A 79 -6.42 21.80 2.75
N ALA A 80 -5.82 22.97 2.50
CA ALA A 80 -6.00 23.75 1.28
C ALA A 80 -5.42 23.06 0.01
N ARG A 81 -4.66 21.96 0.18
CA ARG A 81 -4.19 21.10 -0.92
C ARG A 81 -5.04 19.83 -1.07
N SER A 82 -6.25 19.81 -0.51
CA SER A 82 -7.14 18.66 -0.61
C SER A 82 -7.36 18.25 -2.06
N SER A 83 -7.28 16.95 -2.31
CA SER A 83 -7.61 16.37 -3.61
C SER A 83 -9.11 16.45 -3.93
N GLY A 84 -9.94 16.76 -2.92
CA GLY A 84 -11.40 16.69 -3.01
C GLY A 84 -11.93 15.26 -3.14
N ASP A 85 -11.10 14.26 -2.79
CA ASP A 85 -11.48 12.86 -2.70
C ASP A 85 -11.85 12.51 -1.26
N TRP A 86 -13.00 11.86 -1.10
CA TRP A 86 -13.62 11.55 0.19
C TRP A 86 -13.96 10.06 0.27
N ALA A 87 -13.84 9.50 1.47
CA ALA A 87 -14.24 8.13 1.77
C ALA A 87 -15.24 8.11 2.92
N VAL A 88 -16.34 7.40 2.75
CA VAL A 88 -17.42 7.31 3.75
C VAL A 88 -17.66 5.87 4.15
N PHE A 89 -17.73 5.63 5.46
CA PHE A 89 -18.11 4.34 6.04
C PHE A 89 -18.85 4.56 7.35
N ALA A 90 -19.67 3.60 7.76
CA ALA A 90 -20.42 3.69 9.01
C ALA A 90 -20.11 2.50 9.92
N LEU A 91 -20.00 2.77 11.21
CA LEU A 91 -19.73 1.77 12.24
C LEU A 91 -20.89 1.75 13.23
N ALA A 92 -21.36 0.56 13.58
CA ALA A 92 -22.40 0.33 14.57
C ALA A 92 -21.84 -0.47 15.75
N ASN A 93 -21.86 0.12 16.93
CA ASN A 93 -21.57 -0.61 18.16
C ASN A 93 -22.85 -1.29 18.63
N THR A 94 -22.97 -2.60 18.40
CA THR A 94 -24.14 -3.40 18.81
C THR A 94 -24.03 -3.93 20.23
N THR A 95 -23.03 -3.51 20.99
CA THR A 95 -22.79 -3.98 22.37
C THR A 95 -23.31 -2.98 23.41
N ASP A 96 -23.46 -3.47 24.64
CA ASP A 96 -23.89 -2.65 25.79
C ASP A 96 -22.72 -1.90 26.45
N GLN A 97 -21.52 -1.97 25.88
CA GLN A 97 -20.30 -1.36 26.42
C GLN A 97 -19.70 -0.40 25.42
N GLN A 98 -19.00 0.62 25.94
CA GLN A 98 -18.23 1.52 25.10
C GLN A 98 -17.03 0.77 24.53
N LEU A 99 -16.80 0.93 23.23
CA LEU A 99 -15.70 0.28 22.51
C LEU A 99 -14.69 1.30 22.02
N ASP A 100 -13.44 1.13 22.42
CA ASP A 100 -12.32 1.83 21.83
C ASP A 100 -11.77 1.03 20.65
N ARG A 101 -11.57 1.70 19.51
CA ARG A 101 -11.05 1.10 18.27
C ARG A 101 -10.03 2.03 17.61
N LEU A 102 -9.20 1.44 16.76
CA LEU A 102 -8.22 2.15 15.95
C LEU A 102 -8.55 1.96 14.47
N ILE A 103 -8.71 3.05 13.75
CA ILE A 103 -8.84 3.04 12.29
C ILE A 103 -7.42 3.15 11.73
N VAL A 104 -6.99 2.13 10.98
CA VAL A 104 -5.60 2.00 10.51
C VAL A 104 -5.59 1.87 8.99
N ALA A 105 -4.92 2.79 8.31
CA ALA A 105 -4.66 2.76 6.87
C ALA A 105 -3.13 2.72 6.61
N PRO A 106 -2.58 1.57 6.21
CA PRO A 106 -1.14 1.44 5.98
C PRO A 106 -0.62 2.31 4.83
N HIS A 107 0.56 2.92 5.03
CA HIS A 107 1.22 3.69 3.98
C HIS A 107 1.72 2.76 2.88
N PHE A 108 2.55 1.76 3.16
CA PHE A 108 3.14 0.92 2.11
C PHE A 108 2.74 -0.55 2.26
N ARG A 109 2.48 -1.22 1.13
CA ARG A 109 2.36 -2.68 1.04
C ARG A 109 2.92 -3.19 -0.27
N LEU A 110 3.64 -4.31 -0.20
CA LEU A 110 4.15 -4.97 -1.41
C LEU A 110 2.98 -5.48 -2.29
N VAL A 111 2.00 -6.12 -1.66
CA VAL A 111 0.82 -6.68 -2.34
C VAL A 111 -0.03 -5.54 -2.90
N ASN A 112 -0.38 -5.64 -4.19
CA ASN A 112 -1.12 -4.62 -4.94
C ASN A 112 -0.41 -3.26 -5.11
N SER A 113 0.89 -3.14 -4.80
CA SER A 113 1.64 -1.90 -5.10
C SER A 113 1.73 -1.61 -6.61
N GLY A 114 1.62 -2.62 -7.46
CA GLY A 114 1.83 -2.50 -8.91
C GLY A 114 3.28 -2.75 -9.31
N ILE A 115 3.49 -3.14 -10.57
CA ILE A 115 4.81 -3.50 -11.11
C ILE A 115 5.46 -2.29 -11.80
N PHE A 116 4.74 -1.62 -12.70
CA PHE A 116 5.26 -0.51 -13.51
C PHE A 116 5.28 0.83 -12.77
N TRP A 117 4.28 1.05 -11.92
CA TRP A 117 4.08 2.27 -11.14
C TRP A 117 3.83 1.89 -9.68
N PRO A 118 4.85 1.36 -8.99
CA PRO A 118 4.72 0.89 -7.63
C PRO A 118 4.31 2.03 -6.70
N ASP A 119 3.35 1.74 -5.83
CA ASP A 119 3.05 2.59 -4.70
C ASP A 119 4.16 2.47 -3.65
N LEU A 120 4.91 3.55 -3.42
CA LEU A 120 6.09 3.57 -2.55
C LEU A 120 5.81 4.06 -1.12
N GLY A 121 4.54 4.18 -0.75
CA GLY A 121 4.12 4.59 0.58
C GLY A 121 3.87 6.09 0.66
N SER A 122 2.60 6.47 0.53
CA SER A 122 2.15 7.84 0.84
C SER A 122 1.08 7.80 1.92
N THR A 123 0.91 8.95 2.58
CA THR A 123 -0.25 9.19 3.45
C THR A 123 -1.54 8.94 2.67
N ARG A 124 -2.47 8.22 3.29
CA ARG A 124 -3.74 7.79 2.67
C ARG A 124 -4.88 8.68 3.09
N ILE A 125 -4.92 8.99 4.38
CA ILE A 125 -6.01 9.72 5.00
C ILE A 125 -5.43 10.97 5.68
N ALA A 126 -5.92 12.14 5.30
CA ALA A 126 -5.52 13.41 5.89
C ALA A 126 -6.20 13.61 7.26
N ALA A 127 -7.52 13.45 7.29
CA ALA A 127 -8.36 13.58 8.47
C ALA A 127 -9.56 12.65 8.40
N ILE A 128 -10.14 12.32 9.55
CA ILE A 128 -11.41 11.59 9.65
C ILE A 128 -12.34 12.40 10.53
N THR A 129 -13.50 12.78 10.00
CA THR A 129 -14.54 13.51 10.72
C THR A 129 -15.74 12.58 10.96
N PRO A 130 -16.14 12.34 12.21
CA PRO A 130 -17.36 11.59 12.53
C PRO A 130 -18.60 12.48 12.38
N SER A 131 -19.76 11.85 12.17
CA SER A 131 -21.05 12.53 12.15
C SER A 131 -21.42 13.22 13.47
N GLU A 132 -20.71 12.90 14.56
CA GLU A 132 -20.95 13.43 15.90
C GLU A 132 -20.20 14.75 16.18
N GLY A 133 -19.28 15.21 15.31
CA GLY A 133 -18.60 16.49 15.52
C GLY A 133 -17.22 16.60 14.87
N PHE A 134 -16.20 16.83 15.70
CA PHE A 134 -14.86 17.23 15.28
C PHE A 134 -14.01 16.07 14.76
N ALA A 135 -13.03 16.41 13.92
CA ALA A 135 -12.06 15.46 13.38
C ALA A 135 -11.35 14.65 14.49
N LEU A 136 -11.10 13.38 14.21
CA LEU A 136 -10.39 12.47 15.11
C LEU A 136 -8.91 12.84 15.22
N ASP A 137 -8.35 12.64 16.41
CA ASP A 137 -6.92 12.79 16.64
C ASP A 137 -6.14 11.67 15.94
N ARG A 138 -5.20 12.08 15.08
CA ARG A 138 -4.25 11.17 14.43
C ARG A 138 -3.13 10.82 15.41
N GLN A 139 -2.85 9.53 15.55
CA GLN A 139 -1.69 9.05 16.28
C GLN A 139 -0.46 9.02 15.37
N THR A 140 0.67 9.49 15.89
CA THR A 140 1.95 9.47 15.18
C THR A 140 2.38 8.03 14.93
N SER A 141 2.45 7.64 13.66
CA SER A 141 2.97 6.35 13.22
C SER A 141 3.70 6.53 11.88
N PRO A 142 4.90 5.94 11.70
CA PRO A 142 5.66 6.08 10.47
C PRO A 142 5.07 5.26 9.32
N ASP A 143 4.45 4.13 9.62
CA ASP A 143 4.09 3.12 8.62
C ASP A 143 2.61 3.14 8.23
N ALA A 144 1.77 3.89 8.95
CA ALA A 144 0.32 3.91 8.76
C ALA A 144 -0.32 5.19 9.30
N ASP A 145 -1.47 5.54 8.73
CA ASP A 145 -2.39 6.50 9.31
C ASP A 145 -3.22 5.79 10.38
N VAL A 146 -3.15 6.28 11.63
CA VAL A 146 -3.84 5.68 12.77
C VAL A 146 -4.70 6.73 13.44
N PHE A 147 -6.00 6.46 13.56
CA PHE A 147 -6.95 7.34 14.24
C PHE A 147 -7.64 6.58 15.38
N ARG A 148 -7.71 7.18 16.56
CA ARG A 148 -8.44 6.58 17.69
C ARG A 148 -9.90 6.99 17.62
N VAL A 149 -10.79 6.03 17.86
CA VAL A 149 -12.22 6.28 17.95
C VAL A 149 -12.80 5.56 19.16
N THR A 150 -13.76 6.20 19.81
CA THR A 150 -14.53 5.64 20.92
C THR A 150 -16.00 5.62 20.51
N LEU A 151 -16.59 4.42 20.49
CA LEU A 151 -17.97 4.20 20.09
C LEU A 151 -18.82 3.90 21.31
N ASN A 152 -19.86 4.69 21.52
CA ASN A 152 -20.79 4.49 22.64
C ASN A 152 -21.68 3.25 22.42
N PRO A 153 -22.22 2.65 23.49
CA PRO A 153 -23.15 1.52 23.38
C PRO A 153 -24.34 1.85 22.48
N GLY A 154 -24.69 0.95 21.56
CA GLY A 154 -25.89 1.08 20.72
C GLY A 154 -25.87 2.22 19.70
N THR A 155 -24.73 2.90 19.48
CA THR A 155 -24.65 4.02 18.52
C THR A 155 -24.23 3.58 17.13
N VAL A 156 -24.74 4.29 16.12
CA VAL A 156 -24.29 4.18 14.73
C VAL A 156 -23.65 5.50 14.32
N VAL A 157 -22.37 5.47 13.97
CA VAL A 157 -21.59 6.67 13.63
C VAL A 157 -21.10 6.55 12.19
N THR A 158 -21.33 7.61 11.39
CA THR A 158 -20.78 7.69 10.04
C THR A 158 -19.47 8.46 10.07
N PHE A 159 -18.44 7.93 9.44
CA PHE A 159 -17.11 8.52 9.34
C PHE A 159 -16.84 8.97 7.91
N ILE A 160 -16.23 10.14 7.80
CA ILE A 160 -15.93 10.82 6.56
C ILE A 160 -14.43 11.08 6.59
N ALA A 161 -13.69 10.31 5.81
CA ALA A 161 -12.26 10.39 5.68
C ALA A 161 -11.90 11.26 4.47
N GLU A 162 -11.12 12.30 4.70
CA GLU A 162 -10.48 13.09 3.65
C GLU A 162 -9.28 12.31 3.10
N LEU A 163 -9.26 12.03 1.79
CA LEU A 163 -8.20 11.25 1.17
C LEU A 163 -7.04 12.15 0.72
N ALA A 164 -5.84 11.78 1.15
CA ALA A 164 -4.59 12.40 0.69
C ALA A 164 -4.06 11.75 -0.61
N SER A 165 -4.59 10.58 -0.97
CA SER A 165 -4.18 9.81 -2.15
C SER A 165 -5.40 9.32 -2.93
N PRO A 166 -5.37 9.32 -4.29
CA PRO A 166 -6.47 8.83 -5.13
C PRO A 166 -6.80 7.35 -4.94
N LYS A 167 -5.85 6.59 -4.38
CA LYS A 167 -5.98 5.16 -4.07
C LYS A 167 -5.96 4.98 -2.56
N LEU A 168 -7.08 4.50 -2.02
CA LEU A 168 -7.18 3.99 -0.66
C LEU A 168 -7.01 2.46 -0.71
N PRO A 169 -5.83 1.92 -0.33
CA PRO A 169 -5.52 0.52 -0.58
C PRO A 169 -6.25 -0.43 0.37
N GLN A 170 -6.36 -0.06 1.65
CA GLN A 170 -7.04 -0.84 2.67
C GLN A 170 -7.23 -0.01 3.95
N VAL A 171 -8.37 -0.21 4.62
CA VAL A 171 -8.67 0.40 5.93
C VAL A 171 -9.11 -0.71 6.87
N TYR A 172 -8.47 -0.80 8.02
CA TYR A 172 -8.83 -1.77 9.05
C TYR A 172 -9.31 -1.08 10.31
N LEU A 173 -10.25 -1.71 10.99
CA LEU A 173 -10.62 -1.38 12.35
C LEU A 173 -9.99 -2.39 13.30
N TRP A 174 -9.12 -1.92 14.19
CA TRP A 174 -8.42 -2.75 15.15
C TRP A 174 -8.88 -2.49 16.57
N GLU A 175 -8.83 -3.53 17.39
CA GLU A 175 -8.76 -3.38 18.85
C GLU A 175 -7.37 -2.85 19.25
N PRO A 176 -7.28 -1.85 20.16
CA PRO A 176 -6.00 -1.22 20.53
C PRO A 176 -4.91 -2.19 21.01
N ASP A 177 -5.24 -3.13 21.90
CA ASP A 177 -4.27 -4.09 22.45
C ASP A 177 -3.81 -5.08 21.37
N SER A 178 -4.74 -5.61 20.58
CA SER A 178 -4.44 -6.49 19.44
C SER A 178 -3.54 -5.80 18.39
N TYR A 179 -3.77 -4.50 18.12
CA TYR A 179 -2.91 -3.71 17.23
C TYR A 179 -1.50 -3.54 17.81
N LYS A 180 -1.41 -3.22 19.11
CA LYS A 180 -0.13 -3.07 19.80
C LYS A 180 0.69 -4.36 19.78
N ASP A 181 0.04 -5.50 20.02
CA ASP A 181 0.69 -6.82 19.96
C ASP A 181 1.16 -7.16 18.54
N SER A 182 0.37 -6.80 17.53
CA SER A 182 0.75 -6.94 16.13
C SER A 182 1.99 -6.10 15.80
N VAL A 183 1.98 -4.81 16.13
CA VAL A 183 3.11 -3.89 15.90
C VAL A 183 4.37 -4.37 16.64
N ASN A 184 4.24 -4.85 17.87
CA ASN A 184 5.36 -5.36 18.65
C ASN A 184 5.97 -6.62 18.00
N SER A 185 5.11 -7.56 17.58
CA SER A 185 5.53 -8.78 16.88
C SER A 185 6.24 -8.46 15.56
N TYR A 186 5.72 -7.52 14.78
CA TYR A 186 6.37 -7.05 13.56
C TYR A 186 7.70 -6.36 13.84
N THR A 187 7.79 -5.56 14.91
CA THR A 187 9.04 -4.90 15.31
C THR A 187 10.13 -5.91 15.65
N LEU A 188 9.78 -6.97 16.40
CA LEU A 188 10.71 -8.05 16.71
C LEU A 188 11.17 -8.79 15.45
N PHE A 189 10.24 -9.18 14.57
CA PHE A 189 10.56 -9.84 13.30
C PHE A 189 11.49 -8.99 12.44
N ARG A 190 11.18 -7.70 12.28
CA ARG A 190 12.01 -6.75 11.52
C ARG A 190 13.44 -6.68 12.09
N GLY A 191 13.57 -6.64 13.41
CA GLY A 191 14.87 -6.66 14.09
C GLY A 191 15.69 -7.93 13.82
N ILE A 192 15.05 -9.11 13.88
CA ILE A 192 15.70 -10.39 13.59
C ILE A 192 16.18 -10.44 12.13
N VAL A 193 15.33 -10.05 11.19
CA VAL A 193 15.67 -10.08 9.75
C VAL A 193 16.82 -9.12 9.44
N ILE A 194 16.79 -7.88 9.97
CA ILE A 194 17.91 -6.93 9.84
C ILE A 194 19.21 -7.55 10.41
N GLY A 195 19.13 -8.20 11.58
CA GLY A 195 20.27 -8.87 12.19
C GLY A 195 20.87 -9.97 11.32
N ILE A 196 20.04 -10.86 10.76
CA ILE A 196 20.49 -11.94 9.86
C ILE A 196 21.12 -11.36 8.59
N SER A 197 20.47 -10.38 7.95
CA SER A 197 21.00 -9.75 6.75
C SER A 197 22.31 -9.02 7.01
N GLY A 198 22.44 -8.36 8.17
CA GLY A 198 23.66 -7.67 8.59
C GLY A 198 24.82 -8.63 8.82
N LEU A 199 24.59 -9.72 9.56
CA LEU A 199 25.59 -10.76 9.77
C LEU A 199 26.04 -11.41 8.46
N LEU A 200 25.10 -11.66 7.54
CA LEU A 200 25.40 -12.24 6.23
C LEU A 200 26.23 -11.29 5.36
N ALA A 201 25.91 -9.99 5.34
CA ALA A 201 26.68 -8.99 4.62
C ALA A 201 28.12 -8.86 5.16
N LEU A 202 28.28 -8.82 6.50
CA LEU A 202 29.60 -8.79 7.14
C LEU A 202 30.41 -10.06 6.86
N PHE A 203 29.79 -11.23 7.00
CA PHE A 203 30.43 -12.52 6.73
C PHE A 203 30.97 -12.60 5.29
N LEU A 204 30.15 -12.23 4.31
CA LEU A 204 30.55 -12.22 2.90
C LEU A 204 31.64 -11.20 2.62
N THR A 205 31.63 -10.05 3.30
CA THR A 205 32.70 -9.04 3.20
C THR A 205 34.03 -9.60 3.72
N ILE A 206 34.02 -10.33 4.84
CA ILE A 206 35.21 -10.99 5.38
C ILE A 206 35.72 -12.05 4.39
N LEU A 207 34.82 -12.87 3.81
CA LEU A 207 35.22 -13.86 2.80
C LEU A 207 35.86 -13.24 1.57
N PHE A 208 35.41 -12.06 1.14
CA PHE A 208 36.07 -11.29 0.08
C PHE A 208 37.51 -10.91 0.46
N VAL A 209 37.74 -10.42 1.68
CA VAL A 209 39.09 -10.04 2.14
C VAL A 209 40.01 -11.27 2.20
N VAL A 210 39.47 -12.44 2.52
CA VAL A 210 40.24 -13.69 2.66
C VAL A 210 40.48 -14.40 1.32
N LYS A 211 39.46 -14.48 0.46
CA LYS A 211 39.54 -15.14 -0.85
C LYS A 211 39.59 -14.09 -1.95
N GLY A 212 40.75 -13.94 -2.59
CA GLY A 212 40.98 -13.01 -3.70
C GLY A 212 40.31 -13.36 -5.04
N THR A 213 39.13 -13.99 -5.04
CA THR A 213 38.35 -14.23 -6.27
C THR A 213 37.29 -13.16 -6.46
N SER A 214 36.96 -12.83 -7.71
CA SER A 214 36.00 -11.79 -8.08
C SER A 214 34.54 -12.09 -7.68
N MET A 215 34.22 -13.35 -7.38
CA MET A 215 32.87 -13.76 -6.97
C MET A 215 32.50 -13.19 -5.60
N PHE A 216 33.40 -13.25 -4.61
CA PHE A 216 33.10 -12.81 -3.25
C PHE A 216 32.76 -11.32 -3.11
N PRO A 217 33.48 -10.36 -3.73
CA PRO A 217 33.10 -8.95 -3.63
C PRO A 217 31.75 -8.66 -4.28
N ALA A 218 31.39 -9.36 -5.36
CA ALA A 218 30.08 -9.23 -6.00
C ALA A 218 28.96 -9.75 -5.09
N THR A 219 29.15 -10.91 -4.44
CA THR A 219 28.19 -11.45 -3.47
C THR A 219 28.06 -10.56 -2.23
N ALA A 220 29.17 -10.00 -1.74
CA ALA A 220 29.16 -9.07 -0.63
C ALA A 220 28.40 -7.78 -0.98
N ALA A 221 28.62 -7.21 -2.16
CA ALA A 221 27.90 -6.03 -2.64
C ALA A 221 26.38 -6.29 -2.72
N LEU A 222 25.97 -7.45 -3.23
CA LEU A 222 24.56 -7.84 -3.26
C LEU A 222 23.97 -7.97 -1.85
N ALA A 223 24.70 -8.58 -0.91
CA ALA A 223 24.25 -8.70 0.48
C ALA A 223 24.07 -7.34 1.18
N TRP A 224 24.98 -6.39 0.93
CA TRP A 224 24.84 -5.02 1.40
C TRP A 224 23.65 -4.29 0.75
N ALA A 225 23.39 -4.51 -0.54
CA ALA A 225 22.21 -3.95 -1.20
C ALA A 225 20.90 -4.53 -0.61
N VAL A 226 20.86 -5.83 -0.31
CA VAL A 226 19.72 -6.48 0.36
C VAL A 226 19.52 -5.90 1.77
N LEU A 227 20.60 -5.74 2.54
CA LEU A 227 20.54 -5.11 3.86
C LEU A 227 20.01 -3.68 3.76
N ALA A 228 20.51 -2.88 2.82
CA ALA A 228 20.06 -1.51 2.61
C ALA A 228 18.56 -1.47 2.25
N TYR A 229 18.12 -2.33 1.34
CA TYR A 229 16.71 -2.47 0.97
C TYR A 229 15.83 -2.80 2.18
N ILE A 230 16.21 -3.78 2.99
CA ILE A 230 15.46 -4.17 4.20
C ILE A 230 15.43 -3.04 5.24
N CYS A 231 16.55 -2.33 5.43
CA CYS A 231 16.63 -1.21 6.37
C CYS A 231 15.71 -0.04 5.97
N VAL A 232 15.58 0.25 4.67
CA VAL A 232 14.61 1.23 4.16
C VAL A 232 13.19 0.70 4.30
N ASP A 233 12.92 -0.54 3.85
CA ASP A 233 11.58 -1.12 3.84
C ASP A 233 10.95 -1.19 5.23
N PHE A 234 11.74 -1.52 6.24
CA PHE A 234 11.29 -1.64 7.62
C PHE A 234 11.28 -0.32 8.41
N GLY A 235 11.66 0.80 7.77
CA GLY A 235 11.74 2.11 8.40
C GLY A 235 12.83 2.21 9.46
N PHE A 236 13.85 1.36 9.41
CA PHE A 236 14.97 1.39 10.35
C PHE A 236 15.83 2.64 10.15
N LEU A 237 16.03 3.06 8.91
CA LEU A 237 16.79 4.27 8.59
C LEU A 237 16.15 5.53 9.20
N ASN A 238 14.83 5.64 9.22
CA ASN A 238 14.09 6.75 9.85
C ASN A 238 14.37 6.88 11.36
N LYS A 239 14.78 5.79 12.02
CA LYS A 239 15.11 5.80 13.45
C LYS A 239 16.53 6.30 13.74
N ILE A 240 17.42 6.22 12.75
CA ILE A 240 18.83 6.62 12.87
C ILE A 240 19.05 8.01 12.27
N ILE A 241 18.35 8.30 11.18
CA ILE A 241 18.43 9.54 10.41
C ILE A 241 17.02 10.10 10.33
N GLU A 242 16.82 11.35 10.77
CA GLU A 242 15.55 12.05 10.57
C GLU A 242 15.35 12.32 9.07
N ILE A 243 14.68 11.39 8.39
CA ILE A 243 14.31 11.54 6.98
C ILE A 243 13.01 12.37 6.95
N SER A 244 13.02 13.48 6.20
CA SER A 244 11.81 14.29 6.01
C SER A 244 10.69 13.49 5.33
N PRO A 245 9.42 13.66 5.74
CA PRO A 245 8.27 13.03 5.11
C PRO A 245 8.27 13.31 3.60
N GLY A 246 8.34 12.26 2.78
CA GLY A 246 8.43 12.33 1.32
C GLY A 246 9.76 11.82 0.73
N ASN A 247 10.87 11.90 1.46
CA ASN A 247 12.16 11.38 0.98
C ASN A 247 12.25 9.84 1.04
N GLU A 248 11.38 9.19 1.81
CA GLU A 248 11.35 7.73 1.93
C GLU A 248 11.15 7.04 0.58
N GLN A 249 10.36 7.63 -0.31
CA GLN A 249 10.12 7.08 -1.64
C GLN A 249 11.40 7.06 -2.48
N ILE A 250 12.22 8.12 -2.38
CA ILE A 250 13.52 8.21 -3.05
C ILE A 250 14.47 7.12 -2.54
N TRP A 251 14.56 6.95 -1.21
CA TRP A 251 15.39 5.90 -0.60
C TRP A 251 14.93 4.50 -0.98
N ARG A 252 13.61 4.27 -1.06
CA ARG A 252 13.02 2.99 -1.45
C ARG A 252 13.32 2.68 -2.92
N ALA A 253 13.09 3.63 -3.82
CA ALA A 253 13.43 3.49 -5.22
C ALA A 253 14.95 3.29 -5.42
N GLY A 254 15.77 4.06 -4.71
CA GLY A 254 17.23 3.96 -4.78
C GLY A 254 17.77 2.60 -4.35
N THR A 255 17.20 2.02 -3.28
CA THR A 255 17.59 0.66 -2.85
C THR A 255 17.09 -0.43 -3.79
N GLU A 256 15.91 -0.29 -4.43
CA GLU A 256 15.47 -1.20 -5.50
C GLU A 256 16.42 -1.15 -6.71
N VAL A 257 16.86 0.04 -7.12
CA VAL A 257 17.84 0.22 -8.22
C VAL A 257 19.19 -0.39 -7.84
N ALA A 258 19.68 -0.16 -6.61
CA ALA A 258 20.93 -0.72 -6.13
C ALA A 258 20.89 -2.26 -6.06
N LEU A 259 19.74 -2.82 -5.65
CA LEU A 259 19.50 -4.26 -5.61
C LEU A 259 19.50 -4.85 -7.03
N ALA A 260 18.86 -4.20 -8.00
CA ALA A 260 18.94 -4.58 -9.41
C ALA A 260 20.37 -4.52 -9.96
N GLY A 261 21.11 -3.45 -9.68
CA GLY A 261 22.47 -3.26 -10.18
C GLY A 261 23.48 -4.26 -9.61
N THR A 262 23.43 -4.47 -8.30
CA THR A 262 24.30 -5.46 -7.64
C THR A 262 23.98 -6.89 -8.05
N PHE A 263 22.72 -7.20 -8.38
CA PHE A 263 22.33 -8.50 -8.90
C PHE A 263 22.90 -8.77 -10.30
N VAL A 264 22.93 -7.76 -11.18
CA VAL A 264 23.63 -7.85 -12.49
C VAL A 264 25.13 -8.12 -12.29
N VAL A 265 25.79 -7.37 -11.41
CA VAL A 265 27.22 -7.55 -11.10
C VAL A 265 27.49 -8.95 -10.54
N PHE A 266 26.63 -9.41 -9.63
CA PHE A 266 26.70 -10.75 -9.05
C PHE A 266 26.61 -11.84 -10.11
N LEU A 267 25.60 -11.83 -10.98
CA LEU A 267 25.47 -12.83 -12.04
C LEU A 267 26.65 -12.80 -13.02
N PHE A 268 27.12 -11.62 -13.38
CA PHE A 268 28.28 -11.47 -14.26
C PHE A 268 29.55 -12.09 -13.66
N ALA A 269 29.79 -11.81 -12.38
CA ALA A 269 30.94 -12.36 -11.65
C ALA A 269 30.79 -13.88 -11.41
N TYR A 270 29.59 -14.35 -11.06
CA TYR A 270 29.30 -15.75 -10.77
C TYR A 270 29.50 -16.64 -12.00
N LEU A 271 28.94 -16.24 -13.14
CA LEU A 271 29.04 -16.98 -14.40
C LEU A 271 30.39 -16.81 -15.11
N ASN A 272 31.34 -16.06 -14.53
CA ASN A 272 32.64 -15.75 -15.14
C ASN A 272 32.53 -15.30 -16.60
N LEU A 273 31.51 -14.50 -16.94
CA LEU A 273 31.20 -14.11 -18.33
C LEU A 273 32.35 -13.36 -19.01
N ASN A 274 33.20 -12.71 -18.22
CA ASN A 274 34.43 -12.06 -18.68
C ASN A 274 35.37 -13.01 -19.44
N ARG A 275 35.34 -14.32 -19.16
CA ARG A 275 36.21 -15.31 -19.81
C ARG A 275 35.65 -15.83 -21.14
N TRP A 276 34.36 -15.67 -21.41
CA TRP A 276 33.71 -16.30 -22.57
C TRP A 276 33.79 -15.45 -23.83
N HIS A 277 33.32 -14.19 -23.80
CA HIS A 277 33.45 -13.24 -24.92
C HIS A 277 33.43 -11.80 -24.40
N GLY A 278 34.35 -10.95 -24.87
CA GLY A 278 34.37 -9.51 -24.51
C GLY A 278 33.08 -8.75 -24.85
N HIS A 279 32.23 -9.29 -25.74
CA HIS A 279 30.91 -8.71 -26.03
C HIS A 279 29.95 -8.74 -24.83
N PHE A 280 30.03 -9.74 -23.96
CA PHE A 280 29.18 -9.82 -22.76
C PHE A 280 29.54 -8.76 -21.71
N SER A 281 30.81 -8.31 -21.66
CA SER A 281 31.22 -7.24 -20.74
C SER A 281 30.65 -5.89 -21.17
N TYR A 282 30.57 -5.59 -22.47
CA TYR A 282 29.90 -4.38 -22.97
C TYR A 282 28.40 -4.39 -22.64
N GLY A 283 27.73 -5.55 -22.78
CA GLY A 283 26.33 -5.70 -22.39
C GLY A 283 26.09 -5.41 -20.91
N ALA A 284 26.90 -5.99 -20.02
CA ALA A 284 26.82 -5.74 -18.58
C ALA A 284 27.11 -4.26 -18.23
N LEU A 285 28.09 -3.65 -18.88
CA LEU A 285 28.47 -2.26 -18.66
C LEU A 285 27.33 -1.31 -19.08
N VAL A 286 26.74 -1.52 -20.26
CA VAL A 286 25.56 -0.77 -20.72
C VAL A 286 24.39 -0.94 -19.74
N TRP A 287 24.16 -2.16 -19.24
CA TRP A 287 23.08 -2.43 -18.28
C TRP A 287 23.29 -1.69 -16.95
N ILE A 288 24.51 -1.72 -16.41
CA ILE A 288 24.87 -1.01 -15.18
C ILE A 288 24.76 0.52 -15.37
N LEU A 289 25.22 1.05 -16.50
CA LEU A 289 25.06 2.48 -16.81
C LEU A 289 23.58 2.86 -16.92
N GLY A 290 22.75 2.02 -17.54
CA GLY A 290 21.30 2.22 -17.58
C GLY A 290 20.69 2.30 -16.19
N LEU A 291 21.07 1.39 -15.27
CA LEU A 291 20.62 1.42 -13.89
C LEU A 291 21.13 2.65 -13.11
N LEU A 292 22.35 3.10 -13.38
CA LEU A 292 22.91 4.32 -12.78
C LEU A 292 22.12 5.56 -13.24
N LEU A 293 21.75 5.63 -14.53
CA LEU A 293 20.87 6.67 -15.04
C LEU A 293 19.48 6.63 -14.37
N ILE A 294 18.91 5.43 -14.17
CA ILE A 294 17.64 5.26 -13.46
C ILE A 294 17.74 5.71 -11.99
N ALA A 295 18.89 5.50 -11.33
CA ALA A 295 19.12 6.04 -9.99
C ALA A 295 19.02 7.57 -9.96
N GLY A 296 19.43 8.27 -11.03
CA GLY A 296 19.20 9.70 -11.19
C GLY A 296 17.72 10.06 -11.37
N VAL A 297 16.96 9.25 -12.10
CA VAL A 297 15.51 9.42 -12.28
C VAL A 297 14.76 9.28 -10.95
N ALA A 298 15.25 8.45 -10.01
CA ALA A 298 14.63 8.24 -8.71
C ALA A 298 14.49 9.52 -7.86
N ILE A 299 15.26 10.57 -8.15
CA ILE A 299 15.17 11.87 -7.47
C ILE A 299 13.93 12.65 -7.95
N VAL A 300 13.56 12.49 -9.22
CA VAL A 300 12.44 13.21 -9.85
C VAL A 300 11.14 12.41 -9.76
N ASP A 301 11.20 11.13 -10.12
CA ASP A 301 10.07 10.21 -10.06
C ASP A 301 10.52 8.86 -9.48
N PRO A 302 10.39 8.70 -8.15
CA PRO A 302 10.76 7.46 -7.48
C PRO A 302 9.94 6.25 -7.97
N ALA A 303 8.66 6.45 -8.31
CA ALA A 303 7.77 5.38 -8.72
C ALA A 303 8.22 4.79 -10.07
N VAL A 304 8.53 5.63 -11.06
CA VAL A 304 9.09 5.18 -12.35
C VAL A 304 10.39 4.42 -12.14
N ALA A 305 11.31 4.98 -11.35
CA ALA A 305 12.62 4.38 -11.15
C ALA A 305 12.52 3.00 -10.50
N ALA A 306 11.69 2.85 -9.46
CA ALA A 306 11.39 1.58 -8.82
C ALA A 306 10.74 0.59 -9.80
N GLY A 307 9.76 1.03 -10.59
CA GLY A 307 9.10 0.17 -11.59
C GLY A 307 10.08 -0.38 -12.64
N ILE A 308 10.94 0.48 -13.19
CA ILE A 308 11.98 0.05 -14.14
C ILE A 308 13.01 -0.86 -13.45
N ALA A 309 13.39 -0.57 -12.20
CA ALA A 309 14.31 -1.41 -11.43
C ALA A 309 13.77 -2.82 -11.22
N ARG A 310 12.48 -2.97 -10.89
CA ARG A 310 11.81 -4.28 -10.75
C ARG A 310 11.80 -5.07 -12.05
N ILE A 311 11.50 -4.41 -13.17
CA ILE A 311 11.54 -5.05 -14.50
C ILE A 311 12.96 -5.48 -14.84
N SER A 312 13.95 -4.60 -14.59
CA SER A 312 15.37 -4.93 -14.79
C SER A 312 15.81 -6.10 -13.92
N PHE A 313 15.40 -6.14 -12.65
CA PHE A 313 15.69 -7.25 -11.75
C PHE A 313 15.09 -8.57 -12.28
N ALA A 314 13.83 -8.55 -12.71
CA ALA A 314 13.17 -9.72 -13.30
C ALA A 314 13.84 -10.16 -14.62
N ALA A 315 14.17 -9.22 -15.50
CA ALA A 315 14.87 -9.50 -16.76
C ALA A 315 16.27 -10.09 -16.50
N THR A 316 16.97 -9.56 -15.49
CA THR A 316 18.26 -10.06 -15.04
C THR A 316 18.14 -11.48 -14.50
N ALA A 317 17.11 -11.78 -13.70
CA ALA A 317 16.86 -13.12 -13.17
C ALA A 317 16.56 -14.12 -14.29
N LEU A 318 15.66 -13.77 -15.22
CA LEU A 318 15.30 -14.62 -16.35
C LEU A 318 16.49 -14.88 -17.28
N THR A 319 17.26 -13.84 -17.59
CA THR A 319 18.48 -13.97 -18.41
C THR A 319 19.52 -14.82 -17.68
N GLY A 320 19.71 -14.61 -16.38
CA GLY A 320 20.60 -15.41 -15.54
C GLY A 320 20.22 -16.89 -15.54
N ILE A 321 18.94 -17.22 -15.33
CA ILE A 321 18.43 -18.60 -15.41
C ILE A 321 18.69 -19.20 -16.80
N GLY A 322 18.38 -18.47 -17.87
CA GLY A 322 18.62 -18.91 -19.23
C GLY A 322 20.10 -19.19 -19.50
N LEU A 323 20.99 -18.32 -19.03
CA LEU A 323 22.44 -18.51 -19.14
C LEU A 323 22.93 -19.71 -18.34
N ILE A 324 22.45 -19.91 -17.10
CA ILE A 324 22.79 -21.07 -16.26
C ILE A 324 22.39 -22.36 -16.98
N ILE A 325 21.16 -22.45 -17.50
CA ILE A 325 20.68 -23.63 -18.23
C ILE A 325 21.53 -23.88 -19.48
N PHE A 326 21.80 -22.83 -20.26
CA PHE A 326 22.57 -22.94 -21.48
C PHE A 326 24.02 -23.36 -21.24
N LEU A 327 24.67 -22.82 -20.21
CA LEU A 327 26.03 -23.20 -19.82
C LEU A 327 26.06 -24.62 -19.24
N GLY A 328 25.06 -25.00 -18.45
CA GLY A 328 24.91 -26.35 -17.92
C GLY A 328 24.73 -27.41 -19.02
N ILE A 329 23.92 -27.14 -20.05
CA ILE A 329 23.78 -28.05 -21.21
C ILE A 329 25.09 -28.20 -21.97
N ARG A 330 25.91 -27.15 -22.03
CA ARG A 330 27.24 -27.18 -22.67
C ARG A 330 28.31 -27.89 -21.83
N GLY A 331 27.97 -28.41 -20.65
CA GLY A 331 28.89 -29.16 -19.79
C GLY A 331 29.96 -28.30 -19.14
N TYR A 332 29.69 -27.01 -18.96
CA TYR A 332 30.52 -26.14 -18.14
C TYR A 332 30.11 -26.29 -16.66
N ASP A 333 31.10 -26.55 -15.80
CA ASP A 333 30.96 -26.61 -14.32
C ASP A 333 30.29 -25.34 -13.74
#